data_AF-A0A7Y6A104-F1
#
_entry.id   AF-A0A7Y6A104-F1
#
_cell.length_a   1.000
_cell.length_b   1.000
_cell.length_c   1.000
_cell.angle_alpha   90.00
_cell.angle_beta   90.00
_cell.angle_gamma   90.00
#
_symmetry.space_group_name_H-M   'P 1'
#
loop_
_entity.id
_entity.type
_entity.pdbx_description
1 polymer ?
#
loop_
_entity_poly.entity_id
_entity_poly.type
_entity_poly.pdbx_seq_one_letter_code
_entity_poly.pdbx_strand_id
1 'polypeptide(L)'
;MVAPAPAVAAAIADAVSTQNRMSAQLQEMLRSTNATVRNTAQLYTGPSPRLTWTPMTRRSDSAAMATQLGTTGTREYFFTGVTQPAWTAGSPMPAGTRVFEPDVGGTIQGGVALIRGHSSDGTEYPARTLASTLVHETSHTLVASYGEHPGTSTDSGSFDRYKDEFRAYFVDPYDQRFGGLTPDRRAGDIRTLLVGASAANPAPATNAYRDLQAAYWTNATFRGQVDRHTRPDGFNLTSSPRLDQLFGLLTAAGTDASKVDDAILVIIRLPVAERTEAAAASMVETLLQPLSEPARQRVRRALGAPSVPAYTAELNPDNSPRITWFYDSLVRGDPAGITTTYGRLTPVERGRLALNAATLVFVDRHLDNVRTRACTVAMINTGSIDQFHAVDRFVGACLDELANELLGTPRTAPSPALLAALRAMAFEARIGFYRLTEDARIRYVEVLPAPIQRPLISVLRGERDP
;
A
#
# COMPACT_ATOMS: atom_id res chain seq x y z
N MET A 1 22.66 -9.14 -44.56
CA MET A 1 22.03 -9.88 -43.44
C MET A 1 21.67 -11.27 -43.96
N VAL A 2 22.26 -12.31 -43.40
CA VAL A 2 21.95 -13.71 -43.77
C VAL A 2 20.65 -14.08 -43.05
N ALA A 3 19.68 -14.68 -43.76
CA ALA A 3 18.45 -15.15 -43.15
C ALA A 3 18.76 -16.22 -42.08
N PRO A 4 18.14 -16.15 -40.88
CA PRO A 4 18.37 -17.15 -39.84
C PRO A 4 17.92 -18.54 -40.31
N ALA A 5 18.57 -19.59 -39.80
CA ALA A 5 18.17 -20.97 -40.09
C ALA A 5 16.69 -21.19 -39.73
N PRO A 6 15.94 -22.06 -40.44
CA PRO A 6 14.49 -22.23 -40.27
C PRO A 6 14.03 -22.45 -38.81
N ALA A 7 14.81 -23.21 -38.02
CA ALA A 7 14.51 -23.44 -36.60
C ALA A 7 14.68 -22.19 -35.72
N VAL A 8 15.65 -21.32 -36.05
CA VAL A 8 15.85 -20.03 -35.35
C VAL A 8 14.71 -19.07 -35.70
N ALA A 9 14.30 -19.02 -36.97
CA ALA A 9 13.18 -18.19 -37.42
C ALA A 9 11.86 -18.59 -36.72
N ALA A 10 11.61 -19.90 -36.56
CA ALA A 10 10.43 -20.40 -35.86
C ALA A 10 10.43 -20.00 -34.37
N ALA A 11 11.57 -20.14 -33.67
CA ALA A 11 11.67 -19.74 -32.27
C ALA A 11 11.48 -18.23 -32.08
N ILE A 12 12.01 -17.40 -32.99
CA ILE A 12 11.79 -15.95 -32.99
C ILE A 12 10.30 -15.63 -33.22
N ALA A 13 9.65 -16.31 -34.17
CA ALA A 13 8.23 -16.12 -34.44
C ALA A 13 7.36 -16.48 -33.22
N ASP A 14 7.72 -17.52 -32.47
CA ASP A 14 7.07 -17.87 -31.21
C ASP A 14 7.23 -16.75 -30.16
N ALA A 15 8.44 -16.24 -29.97
CA ALA A 15 8.68 -15.14 -29.04
C ALA A 15 7.86 -13.88 -29.39
N VAL A 16 7.74 -13.55 -30.67
CA VAL A 16 6.91 -12.44 -31.17
C VAL A 16 5.41 -12.73 -30.95
N SER A 17 4.96 -13.96 -31.21
CA SER A 17 3.57 -14.38 -30.95
C SER A 17 3.22 -14.22 -29.47
N THR A 18 4.09 -14.74 -28.59
CA THR A 18 3.97 -14.58 -27.14
C THR A 18 3.91 -13.10 -26.74
N GLN A 19 4.77 -12.27 -27.34
CA GLN A 19 4.77 -10.84 -27.07
C GLN A 19 3.43 -10.17 -27.41
N ASN A 20 2.90 -10.46 -28.59
CA ASN A 20 1.64 -9.87 -29.06
C ASN A 20 0.45 -10.35 -28.21
N ARG A 21 0.39 -11.64 -27.91
CA ARG A 21 -0.70 -12.26 -27.13
C ARG A 21 -0.73 -11.74 -25.70
N MET A 22 0.43 -11.65 -25.05
CA MET A 22 0.51 -11.13 -23.68
C MET A 22 0.20 -9.62 -23.63
N SER A 23 0.58 -8.85 -24.65
CA SER A 23 0.20 -7.43 -24.76
C SER A 23 -1.32 -7.25 -24.87
N ALA A 24 -1.98 -8.08 -25.69
CA ALA A 24 -3.45 -8.11 -25.78
C ALA A 24 -4.07 -8.57 -24.45
N GLN A 25 -3.49 -9.58 -23.80
CA GLN A 25 -3.99 -10.12 -22.54
C GLN A 25 -3.93 -9.10 -21.40
N LEU A 26 -2.89 -8.25 -21.34
CA LEU A 26 -2.83 -7.15 -20.37
C LEU A 26 -4.02 -6.19 -20.52
N GLN A 27 -4.43 -5.88 -21.74
CA GLN A 27 -5.61 -5.03 -21.98
C GLN A 27 -6.90 -5.68 -21.50
N GLU A 28 -7.03 -7.00 -21.67
CA GLU A 28 -8.17 -7.75 -21.12
C GLU A 28 -8.14 -7.82 -19.58
N MET A 29 -6.97 -8.01 -18.98
CA MET A 29 -6.80 -8.03 -17.53
C MET A 29 -7.23 -6.70 -16.89
N LEU A 30 -6.94 -5.55 -17.52
CA LEU A 30 -7.39 -4.23 -17.04
C LEU A 30 -8.92 -4.11 -16.91
N ARG A 31 -9.68 -4.90 -17.69
CA ARG A 31 -11.15 -4.93 -17.65
C ARG A 31 -11.71 -5.97 -16.69
N SER A 32 -10.85 -6.76 -16.04
CA SER A 32 -11.28 -7.81 -15.12
C SER A 32 -12.03 -7.23 -13.92
N THR A 33 -13.10 -7.92 -13.52
CA THR A 33 -13.83 -7.63 -12.28
C THR A 33 -13.02 -8.05 -11.06
N ASN A 34 -12.11 -9.02 -11.19
CA ASN A 34 -11.20 -9.43 -10.13
C ASN A 34 -10.13 -8.35 -9.90
N ALA A 35 -10.03 -7.87 -8.65
CA ALA A 35 -9.11 -6.79 -8.29
C ALA A 35 -7.64 -7.17 -8.49
N THR A 36 -7.20 -8.36 -8.08
CA THR A 36 -5.81 -8.81 -8.23
C THR A 36 -5.40 -8.78 -9.70
N VAL A 37 -6.21 -9.36 -10.60
CA VAL A 37 -5.92 -9.39 -12.05
C VAL A 37 -5.80 -8.00 -12.64
N ARG A 38 -6.78 -7.13 -12.35
CA ARG A 38 -6.80 -5.75 -12.85
C ARG A 38 -5.62 -4.95 -12.33
N ASN A 39 -5.33 -5.06 -11.04
CA ASN A 39 -4.24 -4.36 -10.37
C ASN A 39 -2.88 -4.82 -10.91
N THR A 40 -2.67 -6.13 -11.09
CA THR A 40 -1.48 -6.68 -11.75
C THR A 40 -1.26 -6.03 -13.11
N ALA A 41 -2.29 -5.96 -13.97
CA ALA A 41 -2.14 -5.31 -15.27
C ALA A 41 -1.77 -3.82 -15.16
N GLN A 42 -2.34 -3.09 -14.21
CA GLN A 42 -2.00 -1.68 -13.96
C GLN A 42 -0.53 -1.48 -13.60
N LEU A 43 0.12 -2.43 -12.91
CA LEU A 43 1.55 -2.37 -12.60
C LEU A 43 2.44 -2.45 -13.86
N TYR A 44 1.96 -3.09 -14.93
CA TYR A 44 2.70 -3.24 -16.21
C TYR A 44 2.32 -2.19 -17.26
N THR A 45 1.11 -1.63 -17.22
CA THR A 45 0.60 -0.75 -18.29
C THR A 45 0.29 0.67 -17.84
N GLY A 46 0.51 1.01 -16.56
CA GLY A 46 0.28 2.35 -16.06
C GLY A 46 1.13 3.42 -16.77
N PRO A 47 0.83 4.73 -16.59
CA PRO A 47 1.61 5.82 -17.20
C PRO A 47 3.08 5.84 -16.75
N SER A 48 3.39 5.19 -15.63
CA SER A 48 4.75 4.87 -15.20
C SER A 48 4.75 3.43 -14.70
N PRO A 49 4.97 2.44 -15.59
CA PRO A 49 4.93 1.04 -15.24
C PRO A 49 5.93 0.75 -14.12
N ARG A 50 5.43 0.13 -13.05
CA ARG A 50 6.25 -0.31 -11.92
C ARG A 50 7.05 -1.56 -12.28
N LEU A 51 6.47 -2.42 -13.12
CA LEU A 51 7.00 -3.71 -13.53
C LEU A 51 7.11 -3.79 -15.04
N THR A 52 8.02 -4.65 -15.52
CA THR A 52 8.14 -4.97 -16.93
C THR A 52 8.12 -6.48 -17.13
N TRP A 53 7.85 -6.92 -18.35
CA TRP A 53 7.89 -8.34 -18.69
C TRP A 53 8.52 -8.53 -20.07
N THR A 54 8.99 -9.73 -20.34
CA THR A 54 9.56 -10.11 -21.63
C THR A 54 9.24 -11.57 -21.94
N PRO A 55 9.01 -11.94 -23.22
CA PRO A 55 8.84 -13.34 -23.56
C PRO A 55 10.11 -14.13 -23.26
N MET A 56 9.92 -15.39 -22.85
CA MET A 56 10.96 -16.38 -22.68
C MET A 56 10.64 -17.56 -23.59
N THR A 57 11.55 -17.87 -24.50
CA THR A 57 11.31 -18.90 -25.53
C THR A 57 12.47 -19.88 -25.57
N ARG A 58 12.17 -21.16 -25.73
CA ARG A 58 13.21 -22.20 -25.81
C ARG A 58 14.09 -21.93 -27.03
N ARG A 59 15.41 -21.99 -26.85
CA ARG A 59 16.36 -21.84 -27.95
C ARG A 59 16.30 -23.04 -28.87
N SER A 60 16.35 -22.77 -30.18
CA SER A 60 16.43 -23.83 -31.20
C SER A 60 17.69 -24.70 -31.11
N ASP A 61 18.78 -24.18 -30.54
CA ASP A 61 20.06 -24.87 -30.32
C ASP A 61 20.21 -25.45 -28.90
N SER A 62 19.13 -25.47 -28.08
CA SER A 62 19.17 -25.87 -26.67
C SER A 62 19.76 -27.28 -26.45
N ALA A 63 19.47 -28.26 -27.31
CA ALA A 63 20.00 -29.62 -27.16
C ALA A 63 21.51 -29.70 -27.44
N ALA A 64 21.99 -28.93 -28.42
CA ALA A 64 23.41 -28.83 -28.72
C ALA A 64 24.16 -28.13 -27.58
N MET A 65 23.58 -27.05 -27.03
CA MET A 65 24.11 -26.37 -25.84
C MET A 65 24.17 -27.32 -24.64
N ALA A 66 23.09 -28.08 -24.37
CA ALA A 66 23.05 -29.03 -23.26
C ALA A 66 24.14 -30.10 -23.35
N THR A 67 24.34 -30.65 -24.54
CA THR A 67 25.37 -31.66 -24.82
C THR A 67 26.78 -31.09 -24.57
N GLN A 68 27.06 -29.90 -25.08
CA GLN A 68 28.40 -29.33 -24.99
C GLN A 68 28.73 -28.76 -23.60
N LEU A 69 27.75 -28.17 -22.94
CA LEU A 69 27.93 -27.55 -21.62
C LEU A 69 27.79 -28.56 -20.47
N GLY A 70 27.62 -29.86 -20.78
CA GLY A 70 27.55 -30.93 -19.78
C GLY A 70 26.31 -30.86 -18.89
N THR A 71 25.20 -30.34 -19.42
CA THR A 71 23.92 -30.17 -18.70
C THR A 71 22.88 -31.11 -19.28
N THR A 72 23.10 -32.42 -19.16
CA THR A 72 22.18 -33.42 -19.72
C THR A 72 20.98 -33.65 -18.80
N GLY A 73 19.78 -33.60 -19.39
CA GLY A 73 18.60 -34.34 -18.91
C GLY A 73 17.55 -33.58 -18.09
N THR A 74 17.88 -32.47 -17.43
CA THR A 74 16.91 -31.75 -16.58
C THR A 74 16.70 -30.28 -16.92
N ARG A 75 17.55 -29.67 -17.74
CA ARG A 75 17.49 -28.23 -18.00
C ARG A 75 17.55 -27.88 -19.47
N GLU A 76 16.82 -26.84 -19.85
CA GLU A 76 16.75 -26.30 -21.20
C GLU A 76 17.26 -24.86 -21.24
N TYR A 77 17.73 -24.45 -22.41
CA TYR A 77 18.23 -23.11 -22.66
C TYR A 77 17.14 -22.28 -23.33
N PHE A 78 16.86 -21.12 -22.75
CA PHE A 78 15.85 -20.16 -23.20
C PHE A 78 16.52 -18.85 -23.57
N PHE A 79 15.99 -18.13 -24.56
CA PHE A 79 16.33 -16.72 -24.78
C PHE A 79 15.19 -15.83 -24.29
N THR A 80 15.54 -14.66 -23.77
CA THR A 80 14.58 -13.63 -23.37
C THR A 80 14.45 -12.56 -24.45
N GLY A 81 13.24 -12.05 -24.67
CA GLY A 81 12.95 -11.08 -25.72
C GLY A 81 12.59 -11.73 -27.05
N VAL A 82 12.59 -10.95 -28.12
CA VAL A 82 12.11 -11.37 -29.45
C VAL A 82 13.23 -11.70 -30.43
N THR A 83 14.46 -11.82 -29.94
CA THR A 83 15.63 -12.16 -30.76
C THR A 83 16.41 -13.31 -30.11
N GLN A 84 16.81 -14.29 -30.92
CA GLN A 84 17.71 -15.36 -30.49
C GLN A 84 19.13 -15.05 -31.01
N PRO A 85 20.07 -14.63 -30.14
CA PRO A 85 21.46 -14.46 -30.55
C PRO A 85 22.04 -15.79 -31.01
N ALA A 86 22.81 -15.78 -32.10
CA ALA A 86 23.51 -16.97 -32.58
C ALA A 86 24.47 -17.50 -31.51
N TRP A 87 24.54 -18.82 -31.37
CA TRP A 87 25.53 -19.48 -30.54
C TRP A 87 26.37 -20.43 -31.41
N THR A 88 27.67 -20.43 -31.15
CA THR A 88 28.61 -21.33 -31.81
C THR A 88 29.18 -22.26 -30.77
N ALA A 89 29.30 -23.54 -31.12
CA ALA A 89 29.90 -24.52 -30.25
C ALA A 89 31.29 -24.06 -29.76
N GLY A 90 31.51 -24.09 -28.44
CA GLY A 90 32.75 -23.67 -27.79
C GLY A 90 32.79 -22.20 -27.39
N SER A 91 31.75 -21.43 -27.73
CA SER A 91 31.58 -20.05 -27.25
C SER A 91 30.84 -20.01 -25.92
N PRO A 92 31.07 -18.96 -25.09
CA PRO A 92 30.26 -18.72 -23.90
C PRO A 92 28.79 -18.54 -24.26
N MET A 93 27.92 -18.76 -23.27
CA MET A 93 26.48 -18.60 -23.41
C MET A 93 26.14 -17.16 -23.86
N PRO A 94 25.31 -16.97 -24.91
CA PRO A 94 24.97 -15.64 -25.38
C PRO A 94 24.20 -14.83 -24.34
N ALA A 95 24.36 -13.51 -24.35
CA ALA A 95 23.61 -12.60 -23.50
C ALA A 95 22.09 -12.82 -23.67
N GLY A 96 21.34 -12.72 -22.57
CA GLY A 96 19.89 -12.99 -22.56
C GLY A 96 19.51 -14.48 -22.61
N THR A 97 20.49 -15.39 -22.65
CA THR A 97 20.21 -16.83 -22.49
C THR A 97 20.07 -17.17 -21.01
N ARG A 98 19.11 -18.04 -20.69
CA ARG A 98 18.79 -18.54 -19.34
C ARG A 98 18.62 -20.04 -19.36
N VAL A 99 18.78 -20.65 -18.19
CA VAL A 99 18.70 -22.10 -18.01
C VAL A 99 17.62 -22.39 -16.98
N PHE A 100 16.60 -23.13 -17.39
CA PHE A 100 15.45 -23.47 -16.55
C PHE A 100 15.02 -24.92 -16.77
N GLU A 101 14.19 -25.44 -15.87
CA GLU A 101 13.53 -26.74 -16.08
C GLU A 101 12.53 -26.64 -17.26
N PRO A 102 12.30 -27.73 -18.02
CA PRO A 102 11.50 -27.71 -19.24
C PRO A 102 10.05 -27.25 -19.07
N ASP A 103 9.48 -27.35 -17.87
CA ASP A 103 8.08 -27.08 -17.56
C ASP A 103 7.84 -25.68 -16.97
N VAL A 104 8.89 -24.86 -16.82
CA VAL A 104 8.77 -23.49 -16.32
C VAL A 104 7.89 -22.66 -17.27
N GLY A 105 6.74 -22.21 -16.76
CA GLY A 105 5.79 -21.34 -17.46
C GLY A 105 6.13 -19.85 -17.34
N GLY A 106 6.76 -19.46 -16.22
CA GLY A 106 7.25 -18.11 -15.98
C GLY A 106 8.24 -18.07 -14.82
N THR A 107 8.92 -16.94 -14.66
CA THR A 107 9.81 -16.66 -13.53
C THR A 107 10.09 -15.16 -13.43
N ILE A 108 10.81 -14.72 -12.40
CA ILE A 108 11.23 -13.33 -12.23
C ILE A 108 12.74 -13.17 -12.33
N GLN A 109 13.18 -12.04 -12.90
CA GLN A 109 14.57 -11.60 -12.83
C GLN A 109 14.61 -10.11 -12.48
N GLY A 110 14.92 -9.82 -11.21
CA GLY A 110 14.79 -8.46 -10.69
C GLY A 110 13.34 -7.98 -10.79
N GLY A 111 13.12 -6.83 -11.42
CA GLY A 111 11.77 -6.28 -11.67
C GLY A 111 11.11 -6.75 -12.98
N VAL A 112 11.65 -7.78 -13.64
CA VAL A 112 11.18 -8.27 -14.95
C VAL A 112 10.56 -9.65 -14.82
N ALA A 113 9.30 -9.81 -15.22
CA ALA A 113 8.68 -11.12 -15.38
C ALA A 113 9.06 -11.74 -16.73
N LEU A 114 9.54 -12.98 -16.71
CA LEU A 114 9.84 -13.78 -17.89
C LEU A 114 8.65 -14.70 -18.14
N ILE A 115 7.98 -14.57 -19.29
CA ILE A 115 6.74 -15.31 -19.58
C ILE A 115 6.92 -16.19 -20.80
N ARG A 116 6.59 -17.48 -20.67
CA ARG A 116 6.61 -18.43 -21.78
C ARG A 116 5.24 -18.49 -22.45
N GLY A 117 5.21 -18.62 -23.78
CA GLY A 117 3.96 -18.72 -24.55
C GLY A 117 3.42 -20.13 -24.80
N HIS A 118 4.27 -21.15 -24.62
CA HIS A 118 3.98 -22.56 -24.92
C HIS A 118 4.47 -23.46 -23.78
N SER A 119 3.87 -24.63 -23.57
CA SER A 119 4.39 -25.67 -22.67
C SER A 119 5.59 -26.43 -23.24
N SER A 120 6.15 -27.35 -22.46
CA SER A 120 7.30 -28.20 -22.82
C SER A 120 7.08 -29.06 -24.07
N ASP A 121 5.84 -29.49 -24.30
CA ASP A 121 5.39 -30.26 -25.47
C ASP A 121 5.11 -29.38 -26.70
N GLY A 122 5.26 -28.06 -26.59
CA GLY A 122 4.96 -27.11 -27.66
C GLY A 122 3.49 -26.72 -27.78
N THR A 123 2.63 -27.11 -26.83
CA THR A 123 1.23 -26.66 -26.80
C THR A 123 1.17 -25.18 -26.42
N GLU A 124 0.39 -24.39 -27.16
CA GLU A 124 0.22 -22.97 -26.88
C GLU A 124 -0.54 -22.74 -25.56
N TYR A 125 0.00 -21.92 -24.66
CA TYR A 125 -0.68 -21.60 -23.41
C TYR A 125 -1.92 -20.76 -23.68
N PRO A 126 -3.09 -21.13 -23.12
CA PRO A 126 -4.28 -20.29 -23.19
C PRO A 126 -4.06 -18.90 -22.59
N ALA A 127 -4.82 -17.91 -23.08
CA ALA A 127 -4.82 -16.53 -22.58
C ALA A 127 -4.95 -16.44 -21.05
N ARG A 128 -5.82 -17.27 -20.47
CA ARG A 128 -6.00 -17.35 -19.01
C ARG A 128 -4.76 -17.87 -18.27
N THR A 129 -4.02 -18.81 -18.88
CA THR A 129 -2.76 -19.33 -18.32
C THR A 129 -1.68 -18.26 -18.34
N LEU A 130 -1.55 -17.48 -19.43
CA LEU A 130 -0.62 -16.34 -19.47
C LEU A 130 -0.92 -15.31 -18.36
N ALA A 131 -2.20 -14.99 -18.14
CA ALA A 131 -2.61 -14.08 -17.08
C ALA A 131 -2.35 -14.65 -15.68
N SER A 132 -2.64 -15.95 -15.47
CA SER A 132 -2.34 -16.69 -14.23
C SER A 132 -0.85 -16.63 -13.91
N THR A 133 0.00 -17.00 -14.87
CA THR A 133 1.47 -16.90 -14.73
C THR A 133 1.89 -15.48 -14.38
N LEU A 134 1.37 -14.45 -15.05
CA LEU A 134 1.77 -13.08 -14.75
C LEU A 134 1.36 -12.64 -13.34
N VAL A 135 0.15 -13.00 -12.87
CA VAL A 135 -0.31 -12.71 -11.50
C VAL A 135 0.59 -13.41 -10.48
N HIS A 136 0.92 -14.68 -10.72
CA HIS A 136 1.83 -15.47 -9.89
C HIS A 136 3.22 -14.81 -9.77
N GLU A 137 3.86 -14.51 -10.91
CA GLU A 137 5.19 -13.89 -10.92
C GLU A 137 5.20 -12.45 -10.37
N THR A 138 4.09 -11.74 -10.50
CA THR A 138 3.93 -10.40 -9.90
C THR A 138 3.98 -10.48 -8.38
N SER A 139 3.33 -11.49 -7.78
CA SER A 139 3.38 -11.70 -6.33
C SER A 139 4.82 -11.88 -5.85
N HIS A 140 5.60 -12.74 -6.51
CA HIS A 140 7.02 -12.94 -6.21
C HIS A 140 7.84 -11.64 -6.34
N THR A 141 7.60 -10.88 -7.41
CA THR A 141 8.32 -9.62 -7.63
C THR A 141 8.05 -8.61 -6.51
N LEU A 142 6.80 -8.50 -6.07
CA LEU A 142 6.42 -7.59 -4.99
C LEU A 142 7.03 -8.01 -3.65
N VAL A 143 6.90 -9.30 -3.27
CA VAL A 143 7.52 -9.88 -2.07
C VAL A 143 9.02 -9.54 -2.02
N ALA A 144 9.74 -9.83 -3.10
CA ALA A 144 11.17 -9.53 -3.20
C ALA A 144 11.45 -8.02 -3.08
N SER A 145 10.66 -7.17 -3.73
CA SER A 145 10.87 -5.72 -3.72
C SER A 145 10.58 -5.07 -2.37
N TYR A 146 9.69 -5.68 -1.58
CA TYR A 146 9.32 -5.22 -0.25
C TYR A 146 10.25 -5.75 0.84
N GLY A 147 11.17 -6.65 0.49
CA GLY A 147 12.02 -7.34 1.46
C GLY A 147 11.23 -8.32 2.34
N GLU A 148 10.04 -8.73 1.89
CA GLU A 148 9.27 -9.77 2.56
C GLU A 148 9.87 -11.15 2.26
N HIS A 149 9.76 -12.07 3.21
CA HIS A 149 10.25 -13.46 3.08
C HIS A 149 11.73 -13.55 2.62
N PRO A 150 12.68 -12.88 3.32
CA PRO A 150 14.07 -12.79 2.87
C PRO A 150 14.77 -14.15 2.72
N GLY A 151 14.33 -15.18 3.45
CA GLY A 151 14.86 -16.55 3.36
C GLY A 151 14.70 -17.20 1.99
N THR A 152 13.78 -16.70 1.15
CA THR A 152 13.60 -17.14 -0.25
C THR A 152 14.88 -16.99 -1.07
N SER A 153 15.74 -16.02 -0.74
CA SER A 153 16.99 -15.75 -1.47
C SER A 153 18.18 -16.60 -1.03
N THR A 154 18.08 -17.28 0.11
CA THR A 154 19.22 -17.97 0.76
C THR A 154 19.02 -19.48 0.91
N ASP A 155 17.77 -19.96 0.98
CA ASP A 155 17.46 -21.37 1.20
C ASP A 155 16.16 -21.78 0.47
N SER A 156 16.31 -22.63 -0.55
CA SER A 156 15.21 -23.16 -1.37
C SER A 156 14.29 -24.13 -0.61
N GLY A 157 14.71 -24.62 0.55
CA GLY A 157 13.91 -25.41 1.49
C GLY A 157 13.32 -24.60 2.65
N SER A 158 13.47 -23.27 2.66
CA SER A 158 13.05 -22.43 3.78
C SER A 158 11.54 -22.23 3.86
N PHE A 159 11.06 -21.93 5.07
CA PHE A 159 9.63 -21.61 5.26
C PHE A 159 9.24 -20.30 4.57
N ASP A 160 10.17 -19.38 4.39
CA ASP A 160 9.97 -18.17 3.59
C ASP A 160 9.73 -18.51 2.11
N ARG A 161 10.52 -19.43 1.53
CA ARG A 161 10.27 -19.95 0.18
C ARG A 161 8.90 -20.61 0.05
N TYR A 162 8.47 -21.37 1.07
CA TYR A 162 7.13 -21.95 1.11
C TYR A 162 6.03 -20.88 1.11
N LYS A 163 6.15 -19.86 1.98
CA LYS A 163 5.15 -18.77 2.08
C LYS A 163 5.03 -17.97 0.79
N ASP A 164 6.16 -17.70 0.14
CA ASP A 164 6.21 -16.96 -1.12
C ASP A 164 5.44 -17.69 -2.24
N GLU A 165 5.73 -18.98 -2.46
CA GLU A 165 5.00 -19.83 -3.42
C GLU A 165 3.53 -20.04 -3.01
N PHE A 166 3.27 -20.27 -1.71
CA PHE A 166 1.91 -20.41 -1.19
C PHE A 166 1.09 -19.16 -1.49
N ARG A 167 1.65 -17.98 -1.21
CA ARG A 167 1.02 -16.69 -1.47
C ARG A 167 0.74 -16.51 -2.96
N ALA A 168 1.71 -16.74 -3.84
CA ALA A 168 1.56 -16.55 -5.28
C ALA A 168 0.41 -17.39 -5.85
N TYR A 169 0.31 -18.68 -5.48
CA TYR A 169 -0.83 -19.53 -5.84
C TYR A 169 -2.14 -19.13 -5.17
N PHE A 170 -2.09 -18.67 -3.93
CA PHE A 170 -3.29 -18.33 -3.18
C PHE A 170 -3.97 -17.07 -3.73
N VAL A 171 -3.18 -16.07 -4.16
CA VAL A 171 -3.71 -14.81 -4.70
C VAL A 171 -4.07 -14.90 -6.17
N ASP A 172 -3.57 -15.90 -6.90
CA ASP A 172 -3.95 -16.15 -8.29
C ASP A 172 -5.40 -16.67 -8.39
N PRO A 173 -6.33 -15.91 -9.02
CA PRO A 173 -7.70 -16.36 -9.21
C PRO A 173 -7.89 -17.20 -10.48
N TYR A 174 -6.88 -17.26 -11.36
CA TYR A 174 -6.96 -17.91 -12.66
C TYR A 174 -6.28 -19.27 -12.73
N ASP A 175 -5.47 -19.64 -11.73
CA ASP A 175 -4.97 -21.00 -11.60
C ASP A 175 -6.14 -21.99 -11.57
N GLN A 176 -6.21 -22.84 -12.60
CA GLN A 176 -7.32 -23.77 -12.79
C GLN A 176 -7.39 -24.84 -11.71
N ARG A 177 -6.28 -25.12 -11.02
CA ARG A 177 -6.22 -26.09 -9.92
C ARG A 177 -6.93 -25.57 -8.68
N PHE A 178 -6.96 -24.25 -8.49
CA PHE A 178 -7.39 -23.62 -7.25
C PHE A 178 -8.57 -22.65 -7.41
N GLY A 179 -8.92 -22.30 -8.65
CA GLY A 179 -10.01 -21.40 -8.98
C GLY A 179 -11.36 -21.87 -8.44
N GLY A 180 -12.12 -20.98 -7.81
CA GLY A 180 -13.45 -21.27 -7.28
C GLY A 180 -13.50 -22.09 -5.99
N LEU A 181 -12.35 -22.54 -5.47
CA LEU A 181 -12.29 -23.24 -4.19
C LEU A 181 -12.48 -22.28 -3.01
N THR A 182 -13.09 -22.79 -1.92
CA THR A 182 -13.10 -22.09 -0.62
C THR A 182 -11.67 -21.86 -0.12
N PRO A 183 -11.40 -20.82 0.69
CA PRO A 183 -10.06 -20.54 1.22
C PRO A 183 -9.36 -21.74 1.88
N ASP A 184 -10.07 -22.53 2.69
CA ASP A 184 -9.48 -23.68 3.39
C ASP A 184 -9.12 -24.82 2.44
N ARG A 185 -10.00 -25.11 1.48
CA ARG A 185 -9.71 -26.11 0.45
C ARG A 185 -8.54 -25.68 -0.45
N ARG A 186 -8.52 -24.40 -0.84
CA ARG A 186 -7.43 -23.79 -1.60
C ARG A 186 -6.10 -23.96 -0.87
N ALA A 187 -6.04 -23.63 0.43
CA ALA A 187 -4.83 -23.79 1.23
C ALA A 187 -4.34 -25.26 1.28
N GLY A 188 -5.26 -26.21 1.48
CA GLY A 188 -4.93 -27.64 1.51
C GLY A 188 -4.40 -28.17 0.18
N ASP A 189 -4.98 -27.73 -0.95
CA ASP A 189 -4.58 -28.16 -2.28
C ASP A 189 -3.24 -27.51 -2.71
N ILE A 190 -3.00 -26.24 -2.34
CA ILE A 190 -1.68 -25.58 -2.54
C ILE A 190 -0.60 -26.28 -1.72
N ARG A 191 -0.85 -26.59 -0.44
CA ARG A 191 0.09 -27.37 0.37
C ARG A 191 0.42 -28.70 -0.32
N THR A 192 -0.60 -29.40 -0.82
CA THR A 192 -0.41 -30.68 -1.52
C THR A 192 0.43 -30.53 -2.78
N LEU A 193 0.26 -29.45 -3.55
CA LEU A 193 1.12 -29.14 -4.70
C LEU A 193 2.58 -28.92 -4.30
N LEU A 194 2.83 -28.15 -3.23
CA LEU A 194 4.17 -27.72 -2.84
C LEU A 194 4.96 -28.81 -2.11
N VAL A 195 4.33 -29.59 -1.23
CA VAL A 195 5.05 -30.58 -0.38
C VAL A 195 4.57 -32.03 -0.54
N GLY A 196 3.53 -32.28 -1.34
CA GLY A 196 2.96 -33.60 -1.58
C GLY A 196 1.91 -34.04 -0.55
N ALA A 197 1.16 -35.10 -0.87
CA ALA A 197 0.10 -35.63 -0.01
C ALA A 197 0.60 -36.65 1.04
N SER A 198 1.72 -37.33 0.76
CA SER A 198 2.35 -38.27 1.71
C SER A 198 3.84 -38.46 1.41
N ALA A 199 4.60 -38.94 2.40
CA ALA A 199 6.01 -39.31 2.22
C ALA A 199 6.20 -40.45 1.19
N ALA A 200 5.20 -41.33 1.05
CA ALA A 200 5.23 -42.48 0.15
C ALA A 200 4.72 -42.17 -1.26
N ASN A 201 4.06 -41.03 -1.45
CA ASN A 201 3.62 -40.52 -2.74
C ASN A 201 4.05 -39.05 -2.87
N PRO A 202 5.37 -38.81 -3.00
CA PRO A 202 5.86 -37.47 -3.25
C PRO A 202 5.27 -36.95 -4.57
N ALA A 203 5.02 -35.65 -4.66
CA ALA A 203 4.76 -34.99 -5.94
C ALA A 203 5.80 -35.46 -6.99
N PRO A 204 5.43 -35.56 -8.28
CA PRO A 204 6.25 -36.20 -9.31
C PRO A 204 7.70 -35.76 -9.25
N ALA A 205 8.66 -36.64 -9.56
CA ALA A 205 10.07 -36.27 -9.56
C ALA A 205 10.34 -35.01 -10.40
N THR A 206 9.54 -34.68 -11.42
CA THR A 206 9.66 -33.43 -12.18
C THR A 206 9.22 -32.16 -11.43
N ASN A 207 8.76 -32.23 -10.17
CA ASN A 207 8.18 -31.09 -9.46
C ASN A 207 9.26 -30.04 -9.11
N ALA A 208 8.97 -28.77 -9.38
CA ALA A 208 9.85 -27.63 -9.11
C ALA A 208 10.12 -27.38 -7.60
N TYR A 209 9.48 -28.14 -6.71
CA TYR A 209 9.45 -27.92 -5.25
C TYR A 209 10.12 -29.03 -4.42
N ARG A 210 11.06 -29.78 -5.00
CA ARG A 210 11.73 -30.92 -4.31
C ARG A 210 12.35 -30.52 -2.96
N ASP A 211 12.95 -29.34 -2.86
CA ASP A 211 13.61 -28.89 -1.62
C ASP A 211 12.60 -28.65 -0.49
N LEU A 212 11.44 -28.02 -0.80
CA LEU A 212 10.35 -27.81 0.16
C LEU A 212 9.76 -29.15 0.62
N GLN A 213 9.57 -30.08 -0.31
CA GLN A 213 9.10 -31.42 -0.01
C GLN A 213 10.08 -32.17 0.91
N ALA A 214 11.37 -32.16 0.58
CA ALA A 214 12.40 -32.79 1.39
C ALA A 214 12.41 -32.20 2.81
N ALA A 215 12.37 -30.87 2.93
CA ALA A 215 12.29 -30.18 4.21
C ALA A 215 11.04 -30.61 5.01
N TYR A 216 9.86 -30.65 4.38
CA TYR A 216 8.61 -31.04 5.04
C TYR A 216 8.64 -32.45 5.63
N TRP A 217 9.11 -33.43 4.85
CA TRP A 217 9.07 -34.83 5.29
C TRP A 217 10.22 -35.21 6.24
N THR A 218 11.28 -34.39 6.33
CA THR A 218 12.45 -34.66 7.20
C THR A 218 12.56 -33.75 8.42
N ASN A 219 11.95 -32.57 8.42
CA ASN A 219 12.03 -31.59 9.51
C ASN A 219 10.66 -31.34 10.17
N ALA A 220 10.49 -31.79 11.42
CA ALA A 220 9.24 -31.65 12.16
C ALA A 220 8.84 -30.19 12.46
N THR A 221 9.82 -29.29 12.67
CA THR A 221 9.56 -27.86 12.90
C THR A 221 9.00 -27.22 11.63
N PHE A 222 9.66 -27.42 10.50
CA PHE A 222 9.19 -26.92 9.20
C PHE A 222 7.79 -27.46 8.88
N ARG A 223 7.57 -28.75 9.08
CA ARG A 223 6.24 -29.38 8.91
C ARG A 223 5.17 -28.69 9.74
N GLY A 224 5.45 -28.46 11.03
CA GLY A 224 4.54 -27.76 11.93
C GLY A 224 4.31 -26.29 11.59
N GLN A 225 5.22 -25.63 10.87
CA GLN A 225 5.02 -24.28 10.33
C GLN A 225 4.10 -24.33 9.10
N VAL A 226 4.40 -25.22 8.14
CA VAL A 226 3.59 -25.45 6.94
C VAL A 226 2.15 -25.84 7.27
N ASP A 227 1.95 -26.78 8.20
CA ASP A 227 0.61 -27.27 8.57
C ASP A 227 -0.27 -26.20 9.23
N ARG A 228 0.33 -25.18 9.84
CA ARG A 228 -0.40 -24.06 10.45
C ARG A 228 -0.60 -22.89 9.49
N HIS A 229 0.13 -22.84 8.37
CA HIS A 229 0.04 -21.77 7.39
C HIS A 229 -1.13 -21.99 6.42
N THR A 230 -2.28 -21.39 6.72
CA THR A 230 -3.53 -21.62 5.99
C THR A 230 -4.03 -20.41 5.22
N ARG A 231 -3.35 -19.27 5.32
CA ARG A 231 -3.68 -18.00 4.67
C ARG A 231 -2.39 -17.31 4.24
N PRO A 232 -2.41 -16.58 3.11
CA PRO A 232 -1.25 -15.81 2.69
C PRO A 232 -0.98 -14.71 3.73
N ASP A 233 0.29 -14.43 3.98
CA ASP A 233 0.73 -13.31 4.78
C ASP A 233 1.52 -12.29 3.94
N GLY A 234 1.84 -11.17 4.57
CA GLY A 234 2.59 -10.08 3.98
C GLY A 234 1.71 -8.93 3.48
N PHE A 235 2.33 -8.05 2.70
CA PHE A 235 1.76 -6.79 2.22
C PHE A 235 1.51 -6.80 0.71
N ASN A 236 0.41 -6.17 0.30
CA ASN A 236 -0.06 -6.06 -1.08
C ASN A 236 -0.49 -7.39 -1.72
N LEU A 237 -1.38 -8.12 -1.05
CA LEU A 237 -1.92 -9.42 -1.49
C LEU A 237 -2.75 -9.33 -2.78
N THR A 238 -3.17 -8.14 -3.17
CA THR A 238 -3.98 -7.90 -4.37
C THR A 238 -3.23 -7.13 -5.47
N SER A 239 -1.90 -7.04 -5.37
CA SER A 239 -1.04 -6.32 -6.32
C SER A 239 -1.47 -4.87 -6.58
N SER A 240 -2.13 -4.24 -5.61
CA SER A 240 -2.65 -2.88 -5.67
C SER A 240 -1.52 -1.86 -5.92
N PRO A 241 -1.61 -1.07 -7.01
CA PRO A 241 -0.69 0.04 -7.24
C PRO A 241 -0.72 1.10 -6.13
N ARG A 242 -1.83 1.22 -5.40
CA ARG A 242 -1.95 2.19 -4.30
C ARG A 242 -1.17 1.74 -3.07
N LEU A 243 -1.19 0.44 -2.77
CA LEU A 243 -0.36 -0.13 -1.72
C LEU A 243 1.13 -0.08 -2.09
N ASP A 244 1.48 -0.30 -3.36
CA ASP A 244 2.84 -0.12 -3.85
C ASP A 244 3.32 1.34 -3.71
N GLN A 245 2.45 2.30 -4.05
CA GLN A 245 2.72 3.73 -3.82
C GLN A 245 2.92 4.04 -2.33
N LEU A 246 2.07 3.49 -1.45
CA LEU A 246 2.22 3.66 -0.01
C LEU A 246 3.57 3.12 0.48
N PHE A 247 3.96 1.92 0.04
CA PHE A 247 5.27 1.34 0.36
C PHE A 247 6.42 2.28 -0.04
N GLY A 248 6.38 2.82 -1.27
CA GLY A 248 7.40 3.75 -1.75
C GLY A 248 7.48 5.04 -0.92
N LEU A 249 6.33 5.60 -0.56
CA LEU A 249 6.26 6.82 0.27
C LEU A 249 6.74 6.59 1.70
N LEU A 250 6.37 5.46 2.32
CA LEU A 250 6.83 5.13 3.68
C LEU A 250 8.34 4.82 3.70
N THR A 251 8.85 4.15 2.67
CA THR A 251 10.29 3.93 2.51
C THR A 251 11.03 5.27 2.40
N ALA A 252 10.55 6.17 1.55
CA ALA A 252 11.14 7.50 1.39
C ALA A 252 11.03 8.36 2.66
N ALA A 253 9.93 8.22 3.42
CA ALA A 253 9.70 8.94 4.66
C ALA A 253 10.76 8.66 5.74
N GLY A 254 11.39 7.48 5.70
CA GLY A 254 12.51 7.15 6.59
C GLY A 254 13.73 8.06 6.42
N THR A 255 13.87 8.71 5.28
CA THR A 255 14.97 9.66 4.98
C THR A 255 14.49 11.09 4.71
N ASP A 256 13.22 11.27 4.36
CA ASP A 256 12.60 12.56 4.03
C ASP A 256 11.26 12.69 4.74
N ALA A 257 11.25 13.38 5.89
CA ALA A 257 10.06 13.56 6.71
C ALA A 257 8.90 14.26 5.97
N SER A 258 9.15 14.98 4.86
CA SER A 258 8.08 15.60 4.07
C SER A 258 7.18 14.55 3.39
N LYS A 259 7.66 13.32 3.20
CA LYS A 259 6.89 12.20 2.63
C LYS A 259 5.87 11.59 3.56
N VAL A 260 5.94 11.88 4.86
CA VAL A 260 4.93 11.45 5.82
C VAL A 260 3.55 11.98 5.43
N ASP A 261 3.47 13.26 5.04
CA ASP A 261 2.21 13.88 4.64
C ASP A 261 1.66 13.26 3.36
N ASP A 262 2.53 13.01 2.37
CA ASP A 262 2.15 12.33 1.12
C ASP A 262 1.64 10.90 1.40
N ALA A 263 2.29 10.16 2.30
CA ALA A 263 1.86 8.81 2.69
C ALA A 263 0.48 8.84 3.35
N ILE A 264 0.22 9.80 4.24
CA ILE A 264 -1.09 9.94 4.90
C ILE A 264 -2.19 10.26 3.88
N LEU A 265 -1.91 11.12 2.90
CA LEU A 265 -2.85 11.42 1.81
C LEU A 265 -3.19 10.19 0.97
N VAL A 266 -2.20 9.33 0.70
CA VAL A 266 -2.44 8.04 0.03
C VAL A 266 -3.30 7.13 0.91
N ILE A 267 -3.00 7.00 2.20
CA ILE A 267 -3.76 6.15 3.14
C ILE A 267 -5.25 6.49 3.16
N ILE A 268 -5.60 7.77 3.15
CA ILE A 268 -6.99 8.22 3.20
C ILE A 268 -7.77 7.84 1.94
N ARG A 269 -7.06 7.73 0.81
CA ARG A 269 -7.63 7.32 -0.49
C ARG A 269 -7.63 5.80 -0.68
N LEU A 270 -7.01 5.03 0.22
CA LEU A 270 -7.09 3.58 0.19
C LEU A 270 -8.52 3.12 0.52
N PRO A 271 -9.05 2.12 -0.23
CA PRO A 271 -10.20 1.35 0.20
C PRO A 271 -10.00 0.75 1.60
N VAL A 272 -11.12 0.49 2.27
CA VAL A 272 -11.19 -0.16 3.60
C VAL A 272 -10.27 -1.38 3.70
N ALA A 273 -10.37 -2.28 2.72
CA ALA A 273 -9.62 -3.54 2.71
C ALA A 273 -8.11 -3.30 2.61
N GLU A 274 -7.66 -2.45 1.69
CA GLU A 274 -6.24 -2.11 1.51
C GLU A 274 -5.67 -1.41 2.76
N ARG A 275 -6.45 -0.54 3.40
CA ARG A 275 -6.04 0.12 4.63
C ARG A 275 -5.92 -0.84 5.81
N THR A 276 -6.88 -1.77 5.93
CA THR A 276 -6.86 -2.82 6.96
C THR A 276 -5.66 -3.73 6.79
N GLU A 277 -5.36 -4.10 5.54
CA GLU A 277 -4.16 -4.86 5.20
C GLU A 277 -2.87 -4.11 5.56
N ALA A 278 -2.75 -2.83 5.16
CA ALA A 278 -1.60 -1.99 5.49
C ALA A 278 -1.43 -1.80 7.01
N ALA A 279 -2.53 -1.65 7.76
CA ALA A 279 -2.51 -1.52 9.22
C ALA A 279 -2.05 -2.80 9.93
N ALA A 280 -2.33 -3.98 9.35
CA ALA A 280 -1.97 -5.27 9.92
C ALA A 280 -0.59 -5.76 9.48
N ALA A 281 0.01 -5.18 8.44
CA ALA A 281 1.27 -5.63 7.87
C ALA A 281 2.47 -5.27 8.76
N SER A 282 3.22 -6.28 9.21
CA SER A 282 4.45 -6.12 9.99
C SER A 282 5.54 -5.33 9.24
N MET A 283 5.57 -5.44 7.91
CA MET A 283 6.42 -4.65 7.03
C MET A 283 6.16 -3.15 7.20
N VAL A 284 4.90 -2.72 7.25
CA VAL A 284 4.54 -1.31 7.46
C VAL A 284 5.09 -0.84 8.80
N GLU A 285 4.89 -1.61 9.88
CA GLU A 285 5.43 -1.27 11.20
C GLU A 285 6.96 -1.16 11.22
N THR A 286 7.66 -1.95 10.40
CA THR A 286 9.11 -1.83 10.20
C THR A 286 9.47 -0.51 9.51
N LEU A 287 8.75 -0.14 8.45
CA LEU A 287 8.95 1.12 7.73
C LEU A 287 8.65 2.36 8.58
N LEU A 288 7.84 2.24 9.63
CA LEU A 288 7.58 3.36 10.55
C LEU A 288 8.66 3.54 11.63
N GLN A 289 9.56 2.56 11.85
CA GLN A 289 10.58 2.65 12.90
C GLN A 289 11.58 3.80 12.73
N PRO A 290 12.02 4.17 11.51
CA PRO A 290 12.91 5.32 11.32
C PRO A 290 12.21 6.67 11.54
N LEU A 291 10.88 6.72 11.53
CA LEU A 291 10.12 7.95 11.69
C LEU A 291 10.13 8.42 13.14
N SER A 292 10.04 9.74 13.33
CA SER A 292 9.79 10.34 14.64
C SER A 292 8.47 9.84 15.23
N GLU A 293 8.37 9.77 16.56
CA GLU A 293 7.16 9.28 17.23
C GLU A 293 5.88 10.04 16.81
N PRO A 294 5.88 11.39 16.66
CA PRO A 294 4.72 12.11 16.14
C PRO A 294 4.33 11.66 14.72
N ALA A 295 5.30 11.50 13.81
CA ALA A 295 5.02 11.07 12.44
C ALA A 295 4.47 9.64 12.39
N ARG A 296 5.04 8.74 13.19
CA ARG A 296 4.58 7.35 13.34
C ARG A 296 3.14 7.29 13.84
N GLN A 297 2.80 8.08 14.86
CA GLN A 297 1.44 8.16 15.39
C GLN A 297 0.46 8.68 14.33
N ARG A 298 0.83 9.69 13.55
CA ARG A 298 0.00 10.21 12.45
C ARG A 298 -0.30 9.13 11.42
N VAL A 299 0.70 8.37 10.98
CA VAL A 299 0.50 7.27 10.03
C VAL A 299 -0.40 6.18 10.61
N ARG A 300 -0.16 5.74 11.86
CA ARG A 300 -1.00 4.73 12.53
C ARG A 300 -2.44 5.19 12.68
N ARG A 301 -2.67 6.46 13.05
CA ARG A 301 -4.02 7.03 13.14
C ARG A 301 -4.70 7.07 11.78
N ALA A 302 -3.98 7.42 10.72
CA ALA A 302 -4.53 7.40 9.37
C ALA A 302 -4.92 5.99 8.93
N LEU A 303 -4.09 4.99 9.22
CA LEU A 303 -4.36 3.57 8.94
C LEU A 303 -5.53 3.03 9.77
N GLY A 304 -5.57 3.35 11.06
CA GLY A 304 -6.62 2.95 12.00
C GLY A 304 -7.90 3.80 11.94
N ALA A 305 -7.94 4.83 11.09
CA ALA A 305 -9.11 5.68 10.96
C ALA A 305 -10.28 4.83 10.41
N PRO A 306 -11.42 4.77 11.13
CA PRO A 306 -12.62 4.08 10.69
C PRO A 306 -12.93 4.41 9.25
N SER A 307 -12.95 3.36 8.45
CA SER A 307 -13.38 3.42 7.08
C SER A 307 -14.85 3.04 7.08
N VAL A 308 -15.71 3.99 7.42
CA VAL A 308 -17.09 3.89 6.95
C VAL A 308 -16.94 3.91 5.42
N PRO A 309 -17.44 2.94 4.65
CA PRO A 309 -17.43 3.02 3.18
C PRO A 309 -18.05 4.32 2.66
N ALA A 310 -18.87 4.93 3.51
CA ALA A 310 -19.47 6.21 3.35
C ALA A 310 -18.55 7.38 3.74
N TYR A 311 -17.43 7.25 4.46
CA TYR A 311 -16.65 8.39 4.97
C TYR A 311 -16.19 9.36 3.87
N THR A 312 -15.60 8.91 2.76
CA THR A 312 -15.21 9.84 1.67
C THR A 312 -16.42 10.41 0.92
N ALA A 313 -17.48 9.61 0.73
CA ALA A 313 -18.73 10.03 0.09
C ALA A 313 -19.67 10.82 1.03
N GLU A 314 -19.46 10.76 2.34
CA GLU A 314 -20.19 11.49 3.38
C GLU A 314 -19.49 12.81 3.61
N LEU A 315 -18.16 12.80 3.66
CA LEU A 315 -17.33 14.01 3.72
C LEU A 315 -17.48 14.85 2.44
N ASN A 316 -17.56 14.19 1.29
CA ASN A 316 -17.63 14.87 -0.02
C ASN A 316 -18.61 14.18 -1.00
N PRO A 317 -19.92 14.20 -0.73
CA PRO A 317 -20.94 13.50 -1.53
C PRO A 317 -20.99 13.90 -2.99
N ASP A 318 -20.65 15.15 -3.28
CA ASP A 318 -20.67 15.70 -4.63
C ASP A 318 -19.33 15.56 -5.35
N ASN A 319 -18.35 14.88 -4.72
CA ASN A 319 -16.98 14.75 -5.22
C ASN A 319 -16.35 16.12 -5.60
N SER A 320 -16.62 17.18 -4.82
CA SER A 320 -16.05 18.50 -5.06
C SER A 320 -14.53 18.46 -4.90
N PRO A 321 -13.74 18.85 -5.91
CA PRO A 321 -12.27 18.87 -5.78
C PRO A 321 -11.79 19.84 -4.69
N ARG A 322 -12.55 20.91 -4.40
CA ARG A 322 -12.19 21.88 -3.36
C ARG A 322 -12.38 21.34 -1.96
N ILE A 323 -13.46 20.57 -1.73
CA ILE A 323 -13.67 19.86 -0.46
C ILE A 323 -12.55 18.84 -0.24
N THR A 324 -12.17 18.10 -1.29
CA THR A 324 -11.03 17.19 -1.23
C THR A 324 -9.74 17.91 -0.85
N TRP A 325 -9.43 19.05 -1.47
CA TRP A 325 -8.26 19.85 -1.11
C TRP A 325 -8.29 20.38 0.33
N PHE A 326 -9.47 20.70 0.85
CA PHE A 326 -9.62 21.10 2.25
C PHE A 326 -9.35 19.93 3.21
N TYR A 327 -9.90 18.75 2.95
CA TYR A 327 -9.57 17.58 3.79
C TYR A 327 -8.09 17.19 3.66
N ASP A 328 -7.50 17.30 2.47
CA ASP A 328 -6.06 17.06 2.28
C ASP A 328 -5.20 18.05 3.10
N SER A 329 -5.64 19.30 3.31
CA SER A 329 -4.91 20.26 4.15
C SER A 329 -5.08 20.00 5.65
N LEU A 330 -6.26 19.56 6.09
CA LEU A 330 -6.50 19.09 7.46
C LEU A 330 -5.58 17.92 7.82
N VAL A 331 -5.33 17.03 6.87
CA VAL A 331 -4.44 15.88 7.03
C VAL A 331 -2.98 16.28 7.20
N ARG A 332 -2.53 17.25 6.41
CA ARG A 332 -1.20 17.85 6.53
C ARG A 332 -1.03 18.59 7.86
N GLY A 333 -2.13 19.08 8.43
CA GLY A 333 -2.15 19.77 9.72
C GLY A 333 -1.52 21.17 9.70
N ASP A 334 -1.27 21.73 8.51
CA ASP A 334 -0.70 23.06 8.32
C ASP A 334 -1.80 24.15 8.44
N PRO A 335 -1.74 25.04 9.45
CA PRO A 335 -2.73 26.11 9.62
C PRO A 335 -2.91 27.03 8.39
N ALA A 336 -1.83 27.31 7.65
CA ALA A 336 -1.90 28.21 6.50
C ALA A 336 -2.60 27.52 5.32
N GLY A 337 -2.28 26.26 5.05
CA GLY A 337 -2.96 25.43 4.07
C GLY A 337 -4.45 25.24 4.40
N ILE A 338 -4.78 25.02 5.67
CA ILE A 338 -6.16 24.86 6.15
C ILE A 338 -7.00 26.10 5.85
N THR A 339 -6.55 27.28 6.27
CA THR A 339 -7.29 28.54 6.02
C THR A 339 -7.35 28.88 4.53
N THR A 340 -6.26 28.67 3.78
CA THR A 340 -6.21 28.91 2.33
C THR A 340 -7.18 28.02 1.56
N THR A 341 -7.23 26.73 1.85
CA THR A 341 -8.11 25.77 1.16
C THR A 341 -9.57 25.97 1.55
N TYR A 342 -9.86 26.28 2.82
CA TYR A 342 -11.21 26.65 3.27
C TYR A 342 -11.71 27.92 2.58
N GLY A 343 -10.84 28.91 2.37
CA GLY A 343 -11.14 30.15 1.66
C GLY A 343 -11.58 29.93 0.21
N ARG A 344 -11.13 28.85 -0.43
CA ARG A 344 -11.51 28.49 -1.80
C ARG A 344 -12.88 27.85 -1.91
N LEU A 345 -13.43 27.32 -0.80
CA LEU A 345 -14.76 26.73 -0.78
C LEU A 345 -15.83 27.79 -1.05
N THR A 346 -16.84 27.41 -1.84
CA THR A 346 -18.06 28.19 -2.02
C THR A 346 -18.87 28.25 -0.73
N PRO A 347 -19.78 29.23 -0.59
CA PRO A 347 -20.69 29.29 0.55
C PRO A 347 -21.48 27.98 0.77
N VAL A 348 -21.92 27.33 -0.31
CA VAL A 348 -22.64 26.05 -0.25
C VAL A 348 -21.76 24.93 0.30
N GLU A 349 -20.52 24.83 -0.17
CA GLU A 349 -19.56 23.83 0.32
C GLU A 349 -19.24 24.05 1.80
N ARG A 350 -19.04 25.30 2.24
CA ARG A 350 -18.82 25.62 3.67
C ARG A 350 -20.02 25.24 4.54
N GLY A 351 -21.23 25.57 4.09
CA GLY A 351 -22.47 25.19 4.79
C GLY A 351 -22.61 23.68 4.94
N ARG A 352 -22.20 22.90 3.92
CA ARG A 352 -22.19 21.43 4.00
C ARG A 352 -21.17 20.90 5.00
N LEU A 353 -19.95 21.45 5.00
CA LEU A 353 -18.95 21.05 5.99
C LEU A 353 -19.43 21.28 7.42
N ALA A 354 -20.07 22.42 7.68
CA ALA A 354 -20.60 22.79 8.99
C ALA A 354 -21.75 21.88 9.47
N LEU A 355 -22.59 21.41 8.54
CA LEU A 355 -23.72 20.52 8.84
C LEU A 355 -23.36 19.04 8.86
N ASN A 356 -22.14 18.69 8.44
CA ASN A 356 -21.70 17.31 8.34
C ASN A 356 -20.92 16.87 9.58
N ALA A 357 -21.53 16.03 10.41
CA ALA A 357 -20.91 15.48 11.61
C ALA A 357 -19.61 14.71 11.30
N ALA A 358 -19.49 14.08 10.14
CA ALA A 358 -18.27 13.38 9.72
C ALA A 358 -17.08 14.35 9.60
N THR A 359 -17.31 15.62 9.25
CA THR A 359 -16.26 16.65 9.19
C THR A 359 -15.59 16.86 10.54
N LEU A 360 -16.36 16.97 11.62
CA LEU A 360 -15.82 17.20 12.96
C LEU A 360 -15.05 15.97 13.48
N VAL A 361 -15.56 14.76 13.20
CA VAL A 361 -14.84 13.51 13.49
C VAL A 361 -13.53 13.43 12.69
N PHE A 362 -13.54 13.91 11.44
CA PHE A 362 -12.35 13.97 10.61
C PHE A 362 -11.30 14.92 11.18
N VAL A 363 -11.73 16.12 11.57
CA VAL A 363 -10.89 17.13 12.21
C VAL A 363 -10.26 16.58 13.50
N ASP A 364 -11.07 15.96 14.36
CA ASP A 364 -10.59 15.40 15.63
C ASP A 364 -9.50 14.33 15.43
N ARG A 365 -9.67 13.46 14.43
CA ARG A 365 -8.73 12.37 14.17
C ARG A 365 -7.42 12.79 13.50
N HIS A 366 -7.46 13.79 12.64
CA HIS A 366 -6.31 14.12 11.78
C HIS A 366 -5.51 15.34 12.28
N LEU A 367 -6.11 16.20 13.10
CA LEU A 367 -5.39 17.32 13.72
C LEU A 367 -4.90 16.95 15.13
N ASP A 368 -3.65 16.51 15.20
CA ASP A 368 -2.99 16.20 16.49
C ASP A 368 -2.75 17.43 17.36
N ASN A 369 -2.55 18.59 16.73
CA ASN A 369 -2.34 19.84 17.45
C ASN A 369 -3.68 20.35 18.00
N VAL A 370 -3.82 20.26 19.33
CA VAL A 370 -5.00 20.71 20.10
C VAL A 370 -5.42 22.14 19.74
N ARG A 371 -4.47 23.07 19.57
CA ARG A 371 -4.74 24.47 19.18
C ARG A 371 -5.27 24.54 17.75
N THR A 372 -4.60 23.92 16.78
CA THR A 372 -5.04 23.91 15.37
C THR A 372 -6.41 23.26 15.21
N ARG A 373 -6.69 22.20 15.98
CA ARG A 373 -8.00 21.54 16.03
C ARG A 373 -9.09 22.51 16.51
N ALA A 374 -8.88 23.20 17.63
CA ALA A 374 -9.83 24.20 18.15
C ALA A 374 -10.09 25.34 17.16
N CYS A 375 -9.05 25.87 16.52
CA CYS A 375 -9.18 26.91 15.50
C CYS A 375 -9.98 26.41 14.29
N THR A 376 -9.71 25.20 13.82
CA THR A 376 -10.42 24.58 12.70
C THR A 376 -11.90 24.35 13.00
N VAL A 377 -12.23 23.80 14.18
CA VAL A 377 -13.62 23.57 14.59
C VAL A 377 -14.40 24.87 14.63
N ALA A 378 -13.81 25.95 15.18
CA ALA A 378 -14.44 27.26 15.20
C ALA A 378 -14.67 27.85 13.80
N MET A 379 -13.69 27.71 12.90
CA MET A 379 -13.80 28.16 11.51
C MET A 379 -14.92 27.44 10.75
N ILE A 380 -15.04 26.13 10.93
CA ILE A 380 -16.07 25.32 10.27
C ILE A 380 -17.45 25.65 10.84
N ASN A 381 -17.62 25.68 12.16
CA ASN A 381 -18.90 25.94 12.80
C ASN A 381 -19.46 27.34 12.51
N THR A 382 -18.58 28.32 12.32
CA THR A 382 -18.99 29.71 12.04
C THR A 382 -19.03 30.06 10.56
N GLY A 383 -18.47 29.21 9.69
CA GLY A 383 -18.30 29.55 8.28
C GLY A 383 -17.20 30.59 7.99
N SER A 384 -16.43 31.03 9.00
CA SER A 384 -15.55 32.20 8.92
C SER A 384 -14.09 31.88 9.24
N ILE A 385 -13.18 32.26 8.34
CA ILE A 385 -11.72 32.16 8.55
C ILE A 385 -11.28 33.06 9.71
N ASP A 386 -11.93 34.21 9.92
CA ASP A 386 -11.57 35.13 11.00
C ASP A 386 -11.70 34.46 12.38
N GLN A 387 -12.59 33.47 12.49
CA GLN A 387 -12.78 32.69 13.72
C GLN A 387 -11.69 31.65 13.95
N PHE A 388 -11.02 31.18 12.89
CA PHE A 388 -9.76 30.44 13.06
C PHE A 388 -8.74 31.30 13.81
N HIS A 389 -8.53 32.53 13.34
CA HIS A 389 -7.56 33.45 13.92
C HIS A 389 -7.99 34.02 15.28
N ALA A 390 -9.29 34.22 15.51
CA ALA A 390 -9.81 34.67 16.79
C ALA A 390 -9.55 33.64 17.90
N VAL A 391 -9.82 32.36 17.63
CA VAL A 391 -9.50 31.28 18.58
C VAL A 391 -8.00 31.12 18.76
N ASP A 392 -7.22 31.25 17.69
CA ASP A 392 -5.76 31.19 17.77
C ASP A 392 -5.18 32.26 18.71
N ARG A 393 -5.68 33.51 18.58
CA ARG A 393 -5.33 34.62 19.47
C ARG A 393 -5.79 34.40 20.91
N PHE A 394 -7.00 33.84 21.10
CA PHE A 394 -7.50 33.53 22.43
C PHE A 394 -6.62 32.48 23.14
N VAL A 395 -6.27 31.39 22.45
CA VAL A 395 -5.34 30.39 22.99
C VAL A 395 -3.97 30.99 23.28
N GLY A 396 -3.45 31.87 22.41
CA GLY A 396 -2.23 32.62 22.65
C GLY A 396 -2.30 33.46 23.93
N ALA A 397 -3.37 34.23 24.10
CA ALA A 397 -3.56 35.06 25.30
C ALA A 397 -3.67 34.23 26.59
N CYS A 398 -4.30 33.05 26.55
CA CYS A 398 -4.31 32.12 27.69
C CYS A 398 -2.89 31.64 28.05
N LEU A 399 -2.06 31.32 27.05
CA LEU A 399 -0.68 30.91 27.28
C LEU A 399 0.17 32.05 27.88
N ASP A 400 -0.05 33.28 27.42
CA ASP A 400 0.62 34.46 27.98
C ASP A 400 0.23 34.68 29.45
N GLU A 401 -1.04 34.47 29.82
CA GLU A 401 -1.47 34.53 31.22
C GLU A 401 -0.79 33.47 32.09
N LEU A 402 -0.74 32.23 31.61
CA LEU A 402 -0.08 31.14 32.32
C LEU A 402 1.42 31.43 32.51
N ALA A 403 2.08 31.99 31.49
CA ALA A 403 3.49 32.40 31.60
C ALA A 403 3.69 33.52 32.64
N ASN A 404 2.81 34.52 32.68
CA ASN A 404 2.88 35.62 33.66
C ASN A 404 2.68 35.14 35.11
N GLU A 405 1.85 34.13 35.32
CA GLU A 405 1.68 33.50 36.63
C GLU A 405 2.95 32.77 37.07
N LEU A 406 3.56 31.97 36.19
CA LEU A 406 4.80 31.25 36.47
C LEU A 406 5.97 32.18 36.80
N LEU A 407 5.95 33.41 36.25
CA LEU A 407 6.92 34.47 36.53
C LEU A 407 6.60 35.28 37.80
N GLY A 408 5.62 34.85 38.60
CA GLY A 408 5.37 35.41 39.92
C GLY A 408 4.58 36.71 39.92
N THR A 409 3.72 36.95 38.92
CA THR A 409 2.75 38.06 38.94
C THR A 409 1.34 37.52 39.10
N PRO A 410 0.88 37.14 40.32
CA PRO A 410 -0.45 36.59 40.52
C PRO A 410 -1.50 37.63 40.13
N ARG A 411 -2.29 37.30 39.10
CA ARG A 411 -3.40 38.14 38.65
C ARG A 411 -4.70 37.69 39.27
N THR A 412 -5.47 38.66 39.74
CA THR A 412 -6.79 38.44 40.34
C THR A 412 -7.94 38.58 39.33
N ALA A 413 -7.62 38.91 38.07
CA ALA A 413 -8.59 39.08 36.99
C ALA A 413 -7.94 38.80 35.61
N PRO A 414 -8.74 38.43 34.58
CA PRO A 414 -8.26 38.32 33.20
C PRO A 414 -7.66 39.63 32.68
N SER A 415 -6.57 39.57 31.91
CA SER A 415 -6.01 40.78 31.29
C SER A 415 -6.93 41.37 30.22
N PRO A 416 -6.75 42.68 29.92
CA PRO A 416 -7.41 43.31 28.78
C PRO A 416 -7.16 42.59 27.45
N ALA A 417 -5.96 42.02 27.26
CA ALA A 417 -5.61 41.29 26.04
C ALA A 417 -6.40 39.97 25.92
N LEU A 418 -6.51 39.22 27.02
CA LEU A 418 -7.31 37.99 27.09
C LEU A 418 -8.81 38.28 26.87
N LEU A 419 -9.35 39.32 27.50
CA LEU A 419 -10.75 39.73 27.30
C LEU A 419 -11.00 40.19 25.86
N ALA A 420 -10.08 40.96 25.26
CA ALA A 420 -10.19 41.38 23.87
C ALA A 420 -10.16 40.18 22.91
N ALA A 421 -9.31 39.19 23.16
CA ALA A 421 -9.25 37.96 22.37
C ALA A 421 -10.55 37.13 22.50
N LEU A 422 -11.09 37.01 23.72
CA LEU A 422 -12.36 36.34 23.97
C LEU A 422 -13.54 37.05 23.29
N ARG A 423 -13.56 38.39 23.26
CA ARG A 423 -14.58 39.19 22.55
C ARG A 423 -14.54 39.03 21.04
N ALA A 424 -13.37 38.74 20.47
CA ALA A 424 -13.23 38.50 19.04
C ALA A 424 -13.83 37.15 18.59
N MET A 425 -14.08 36.23 19.54
CA MET A 425 -14.74 34.96 19.25
C MET A 425 -16.25 35.14 19.12
N ALA A 426 -16.80 34.68 18.00
CA ALA A 426 -18.24 34.57 17.80
C ALA A 426 -18.86 33.65 18.85
N PHE A 427 -20.16 33.81 19.13
CA PHE A 427 -20.87 33.00 20.12
C PHE A 427 -20.77 31.50 19.81
N GLU A 428 -20.96 31.12 18.55
CA GLU A 428 -20.87 29.73 18.07
C GLU A 428 -19.45 29.17 18.22
N ALA A 429 -18.42 30.00 18.01
CA ALA A 429 -17.03 29.63 18.23
C ALA A 429 -16.73 29.40 19.73
N ARG A 430 -17.30 30.23 20.63
CA ARG A 430 -17.16 30.07 22.08
C ARG A 430 -17.81 28.77 22.56
N ILE A 431 -19.05 28.51 22.16
CA ILE A 431 -19.77 27.28 22.50
C ILE A 431 -19.05 26.06 21.90
N GLY A 432 -18.60 26.16 20.65
CA GLY A 432 -17.81 25.12 19.98
C GLY A 432 -16.51 24.81 20.72
N PHE A 433 -15.76 25.84 21.12
CA PHE A 433 -14.53 25.68 21.90
C PHE A 433 -14.79 24.97 23.24
N TYR A 434 -15.88 25.32 23.93
CA TYR A 434 -16.25 24.72 25.21
C TYR A 434 -16.70 23.25 25.09
N ARG A 435 -17.53 22.93 24.09
CA ARG A 435 -18.22 21.65 23.95
C ARG A 435 -17.53 20.63 23.06
N LEU A 436 -16.89 21.08 21.99
CA LEU A 436 -16.38 20.22 20.91
C LEU A 436 -14.87 20.06 20.94
N THR A 437 -14.15 20.93 21.65
CA THR A 437 -12.70 20.85 21.86
C THR A 437 -12.36 20.91 23.35
N GLU A 438 -12.91 19.95 24.10
CA GLU A 438 -12.72 19.83 25.55
C GLU A 438 -11.24 19.75 25.94
N ASP A 439 -10.44 19.06 25.15
CA ASP A 439 -8.99 18.96 25.31
C ASP A 439 -8.29 20.33 25.25
N ALA A 440 -8.71 21.22 24.35
CA ALA A 440 -8.20 22.59 24.27
C ALA A 440 -8.64 23.43 25.48
N ARG A 441 -9.90 23.26 25.92
CA ARG A 441 -10.41 23.90 27.14
C ARG A 441 -9.61 23.48 28.36
N ILE A 442 -9.42 22.17 28.56
CA ILE A 442 -8.64 21.62 29.67
C ILE A 442 -7.20 22.15 29.61
N ARG A 443 -6.56 22.07 28.44
CA ARG A 443 -5.14 22.40 28.28
C ARG A 443 -4.81 23.88 28.40
N TYR A 444 -5.70 24.78 27.99
CA TYR A 444 -5.39 26.21 27.90
C TYR A 444 -6.20 27.08 28.85
N VAL A 445 -7.42 26.68 29.23
CA VAL A 445 -8.29 27.49 30.10
C VAL A 445 -8.32 26.93 31.52
N GLU A 446 -8.48 25.63 31.69
CA GLU A 446 -8.62 25.04 33.02
C GLU A 446 -7.33 24.99 33.84
N VAL A 447 -6.18 25.12 33.18
CA VAL A 447 -4.87 25.27 33.82
C VAL A 447 -4.64 26.67 34.41
N LEU A 448 -5.49 27.65 34.09
CA LEU A 448 -5.36 29.02 34.60
C LEU A 448 -5.85 29.13 36.06
N PRO A 449 -5.42 30.16 36.80
CA PRO A 449 -5.90 30.41 38.17
C PRO A 449 -7.40 30.58 38.25
N ALA A 450 -8.01 30.08 39.31
CA ALA A 450 -9.46 30.17 39.52
C ALA A 450 -10.05 31.59 39.33
N PRO A 451 -9.41 32.71 39.76
CA PRO A 451 -9.91 34.06 39.52
C PRO A 451 -10.00 34.45 38.03
N ILE A 452 -9.19 33.85 37.17
CA ILE A 452 -9.17 34.08 35.71
C ILE A 452 -10.03 33.02 35.01
N GLN A 453 -9.81 31.76 35.33
CA GLN A 453 -10.47 30.60 34.75
C GLN A 453 -12.00 30.66 34.87
N ARG A 454 -12.54 30.94 36.06
CA ARG A 454 -14.00 30.88 36.30
C ARG A 454 -14.79 31.88 35.44
N PRO A 455 -14.39 33.17 35.35
CA PRO A 455 -14.99 34.09 34.41
C PRO A 455 -14.95 33.61 32.95
N LEU A 456 -13.80 33.11 32.48
CA LEU A 456 -13.65 32.62 31.12
C LEU A 456 -14.58 31.45 30.82
N ILE A 457 -14.66 30.46 31.71
CA ILE A 457 -15.55 29.30 31.55
C ILE A 457 -17.01 29.74 31.45
N SER A 458 -17.45 30.69 32.29
CA SER A 458 -18.83 31.19 32.26
C SER A 458 -19.18 31.84 30.92
N VAL A 459 -18.25 32.64 30.36
CA VAL A 459 -18.42 33.26 29.04
C VAL A 459 -18.38 32.22 27.90
N LEU A 460 -17.49 31.23 27.99
CA LEU A 460 -17.37 30.16 27.00
C LEU A 460 -18.60 29.22 26.98
N ARG A 461 -19.29 29.08 28.12
CA ARG A 461 -20.58 28.37 28.21
C ARG A 461 -21.77 29.17 27.68
N GLY A 462 -21.58 30.47 27.43
CA GLY A 462 -22.67 31.38 27.07
C GLY A 462 -23.53 31.80 28.26
N GLU A 463 -23.05 31.63 29.50
CA GLU A 463 -23.76 32.09 30.70
C GLU A 463 -23.63 33.61 30.91
N ARG A 464 -22.62 34.23 30.27
CA ARG A 464 -22.30 35.66 30.37
C ARG A 464 -21.72 36.19 29.07
N ASP A 465 -21.87 37.50 28.88
CA ASP A 465 -21.17 38.23 27.81
C ASP A 465 -19.71 38.58 28.21
N PRO A 466 -18.80 38.64 27.21
CA PRO A 466 -17.35 38.82 27.41
C PRO A 466 -16.90 40.25 27.79
#